data_AF-A0A2G1WY76-F1
#
_entry.id   AF-A0A2G1WY76-F1
#
_cell.length_a   1.000
_cell.length_b   1.000
_cell.length_c   1.000
_cell.angle_alpha   90.00
_cell.angle_beta   90.00
_cell.angle_gamma   90.00
#
_symmetry.space_group_name_H-M   'P 1'
#
loop_
_entity.id
_entity.type
_entity.pdbx_description
1 polymer ?
#
loop_
_entity_poly.entity_id
_entity_poly.type
_entity_poly.pdbx_seq_one_letter_code
_entity_poly.pdbx_strand_id
1 'polypeptide(L)'
;MWYEFNQGSGDTLVDYSGNGNDGTLQNSPTWVGGGDLTQNGGDLAPVSFPRYWDKTGFQSDVENVGPQDGFEIVGRLERIDGRFDDLFTNHFTTDDFPDFEGEGNYIHVGFYAKWDQVVGWGVGQFEGEWVVKPDPDPNKYQYYEARSDGQNGDPGEYFRMYYSTQTSGPDIYVADPDVWKEGVDSPYRTINHTLTGLENGESYVTRASVFTDHEEVFDR
;
A
#
# COMPACT_ATOMS: atom_id res chain seq x y z
N MET A 1 6.38 -3.11 36.59
CA MET A 1 5.11 -2.65 37.20
C MET A 1 4.04 -2.81 36.14
N TRP A 2 3.05 -3.66 36.39
CA TRP A 2 1.95 -3.93 35.48
C TRP A 2 0.66 -3.98 36.30
N TYR A 3 -0.29 -3.11 35.98
CA TYR A 3 -1.55 -3.02 36.68
C TYR A 3 -2.70 -3.24 35.72
N GLU A 4 -3.63 -4.10 36.09
CA GLU A 4 -4.93 -4.19 35.46
C GLU A 4 -5.94 -3.32 36.22
N PHE A 5 -6.82 -2.62 35.51
CA PHE A 5 -7.89 -1.80 36.10
C PHE A 5 -9.26 -2.46 35.88
N ASN A 6 -9.36 -3.75 36.15
CA ASN A 6 -10.55 -4.58 35.88
C ASN A 6 -11.16 -5.22 37.15
N GLN A 7 -10.65 -4.92 38.35
CA GLN A 7 -11.07 -5.53 39.62
C GLN A 7 -12.53 -5.18 39.98
N GLY A 8 -13.08 -4.13 39.37
CA GLY A 8 -14.49 -3.74 39.48
C GLY A 8 -14.91 -3.19 40.84
N SER A 9 -14.03 -3.21 41.85
CA SER A 9 -14.23 -2.66 43.19
C SER A 9 -12.92 -2.59 43.98
N GLY A 10 -12.91 -1.82 45.07
CA GLY A 10 -11.79 -1.73 46.02
C GLY A 10 -10.82 -0.58 45.75
N ASP A 11 -9.91 -0.36 46.68
CA ASP A 11 -8.95 0.76 46.62
C ASP A 11 -7.51 0.29 46.36
N THR A 12 -7.31 -1.00 46.09
CA THR A 12 -5.98 -1.60 45.87
C THR A 12 -5.84 -2.04 44.43
N LEU A 13 -4.75 -1.61 43.79
CA LEU A 13 -4.38 -1.96 42.44
C LEU A 13 -3.19 -2.94 42.49
N VAL A 14 -3.45 -4.20 42.17
CA VAL A 14 -2.45 -5.28 42.31
C VAL A 14 -1.39 -5.16 41.21
N ASP A 15 -0.10 -5.13 41.59
CA ASP A 15 1.02 -5.18 40.64
C ASP A 15 1.27 -6.62 40.22
N TYR A 16 0.81 -6.94 39.02
CA TYR A 16 0.97 -8.26 38.44
C TYR A 16 2.34 -8.49 37.79
N SER A 17 3.25 -7.51 37.84
CA SER A 17 4.63 -7.74 37.37
C SER A 17 5.49 -8.59 38.32
N GLY A 18 4.93 -9.04 39.46
CA GLY A 18 5.63 -9.88 40.44
C GLY A 18 6.61 -9.11 41.34
N ASN A 19 6.64 -7.78 41.25
CA ASN A 19 7.58 -6.93 41.99
C ASN A 19 6.98 -6.35 43.29
N GLY A 20 5.74 -6.73 43.65
CA GLY A 20 5.10 -6.36 44.91
C GLY A 20 4.81 -4.87 45.07
N ASN A 21 4.70 -4.12 43.98
CA ASN A 21 4.43 -2.68 44.03
C ASN A 21 2.93 -2.39 43.99
N ASP A 22 2.12 -3.00 44.87
CA ASP A 22 0.67 -2.75 44.85
C ASP A 22 0.36 -1.26 45.07
N GLY A 23 -0.52 -0.71 44.24
CA GLY A 23 -0.96 0.68 44.29
C GLY A 23 -2.17 0.86 45.20
N THR A 24 -2.34 2.06 45.76
CA THR A 24 -3.57 2.46 46.46
C THR A 24 -4.24 3.61 45.72
N LEU A 25 -5.49 3.40 45.33
CA LEU A 25 -6.33 4.41 44.69
C LEU A 25 -6.71 5.49 45.71
N GLN A 26 -6.49 6.75 45.36
CA GLN A 26 -6.81 7.89 46.23
C GLN A 26 -7.98 8.70 45.67
N ASN A 27 -8.70 9.40 46.55
CA ASN A 27 -9.89 10.20 46.25
C ASN A 27 -11.11 9.40 45.78
N SER A 28 -11.21 8.14 46.21
CA SER A 28 -12.39 7.27 46.01
C SER A 28 -12.88 7.23 44.55
N PRO A 29 -12.04 6.82 43.58
CA PRO A 29 -12.46 6.71 42.20
C PRO A 29 -13.57 5.66 42.04
N THR A 30 -14.49 5.92 41.12
CA THR A 30 -15.55 4.98 40.76
C THR A 30 -15.04 3.97 39.74
N TRP A 31 -15.17 2.67 40.04
CA TRP A 31 -14.94 1.62 39.05
C TRP A 31 -16.04 1.65 37.99
N VAL A 32 -15.66 1.90 36.75
CA VAL A 32 -16.50 1.63 35.58
C VAL A 32 -16.01 0.29 35.04
N GLY A 33 -16.85 -0.76 35.11
CA GLY A 33 -16.43 -2.13 34.81
C GLY A 33 -15.66 -2.25 33.49
N GLY A 34 -14.53 -2.94 33.53
CA GLY A 34 -13.67 -3.18 32.36
C GLY A 34 -14.38 -4.08 31.35
N GLY A 35 -14.97 -3.47 30.34
CA GLY A 35 -15.11 -4.10 29.03
C GLY A 35 -13.88 -3.76 28.18
N ASP A 36 -13.77 -4.39 27.01
CA ASP A 36 -12.84 -3.93 25.98
C ASP A 36 -12.93 -2.41 25.85
N LEU A 37 -11.80 -1.77 25.58
CA LEU A 37 -11.78 -0.43 25.03
C LEU A 37 -12.41 -0.53 23.63
N THR A 38 -13.73 -0.63 23.60
CA THR A 38 -14.51 -0.29 22.42
C THR A 38 -14.28 1.19 22.27
N GLN A 39 -13.30 1.55 21.44
CA GLN A 39 -13.40 2.81 20.75
C GLN A 39 -14.77 2.76 20.07
N ASN A 40 -15.77 3.38 20.69
CA ASN A 40 -16.88 3.98 19.98
C ASN A 40 -16.29 5.15 19.19
N GLY A 41 -15.32 4.87 18.31
CA GLY A 41 -15.19 5.59 17.08
C GLY A 41 -16.50 5.32 16.39
N GLY A 42 -17.54 6.11 16.71
CA GLY A 42 -18.66 6.23 15.81
C GLY A 42 -18.01 6.49 14.48
N ASP A 43 -18.20 5.55 13.53
CA ASP A 43 -17.51 5.54 12.26
C ASP A 43 -17.34 6.97 11.82
N LEU A 44 -16.10 7.47 11.82
CA LEU A 44 -15.85 8.68 11.07
C LEU A 44 -16.26 8.26 9.67
N ALA A 45 -17.38 8.84 9.20
CA ALA A 45 -17.86 8.61 7.85
C ALA A 45 -16.63 8.67 6.96
N PRO A 46 -16.37 7.65 6.12
CA PRO A 46 -15.13 7.55 5.37
C PRO A 46 -14.87 8.91 4.75
N VAL A 47 -13.76 9.54 5.15
CA VAL A 47 -13.38 10.82 4.58
C VAL A 47 -13.02 10.53 3.15
N SER A 48 -13.91 10.91 2.23
CA SER A 48 -13.70 10.79 0.80
C SER A 48 -12.50 11.66 0.43
N PHE A 49 -11.37 11.02 0.14
CA PHE A 49 -10.27 11.65 -0.58
C PHE A 49 -10.54 11.53 -2.08
N PRO A 50 -10.12 12.49 -2.92
CA PRO A 50 -10.11 12.27 -4.36
C PRO A 50 -9.19 11.08 -4.66
N ARG A 51 -9.73 9.96 -5.12
CA ARG A 51 -8.97 9.05 -5.97
C ARG A 51 -8.76 9.83 -7.26
N TYR A 52 -7.52 10.18 -7.59
CA TYR A 52 -7.22 10.69 -8.93
C TYR A 52 -7.26 9.58 -9.99
N TRP A 53 -7.44 8.32 -9.56
CA TRP A 53 -7.81 7.20 -10.43
C TRP A 53 -9.33 7.16 -10.68
N ASP A 54 -9.82 8.00 -11.59
CA ASP A 54 -11.19 7.89 -12.14
C ASP A 54 -11.26 6.86 -13.30
N LYS A 55 -10.09 6.39 -13.78
CA LYS A 55 -9.96 5.30 -14.77
C LYS A 55 -9.89 3.94 -14.07
N THR A 56 -10.97 3.53 -13.42
CA THR A 56 -11.04 2.22 -12.72
C THR A 56 -10.57 1.06 -13.62
N GLY A 57 -9.74 0.16 -13.06
CA GLY A 57 -9.24 -1.02 -13.77
C GLY A 57 -8.06 -0.77 -14.71
N PHE A 58 -7.69 -1.81 -15.44
CA PHE A 58 -6.64 -1.88 -16.43
C PHE A 58 -7.22 -1.84 -17.86
N GLN A 59 -6.37 -1.60 -18.85
CA GLN A 59 -6.72 -1.48 -20.27
C GLN A 59 -5.65 -2.18 -21.10
N SER A 60 -5.91 -2.30 -22.40
CA SER A 60 -5.01 -2.93 -23.38
C SER A 60 -4.71 -4.38 -23.01
N ASP A 61 -3.44 -4.70 -22.73
CA ASP A 61 -2.98 -6.08 -22.59
C ASP A 61 -3.20 -6.64 -21.18
N VAL A 62 -3.48 -5.76 -20.22
CA VAL A 62 -3.70 -6.14 -18.81
C VAL A 62 -5.19 -6.43 -18.58
N GLU A 63 -5.49 -7.68 -18.26
CA GLU A 63 -6.82 -8.18 -17.93
C GLU A 63 -7.23 -7.74 -16.51
N ASN A 64 -8.37 -7.06 -16.39
CA ASN A 64 -9.01 -6.83 -15.09
C ASN A 64 -9.59 -8.13 -14.53
N VAL A 65 -8.97 -8.67 -13.49
CA VAL A 65 -9.42 -9.90 -12.84
C VAL A 65 -10.28 -9.66 -11.59
N GLY A 66 -10.48 -8.39 -11.25
CA GLY A 66 -11.29 -7.97 -10.10
C GLY A 66 -10.55 -8.08 -8.76
N PRO A 67 -11.25 -7.85 -7.64
CA PRO A 67 -10.63 -7.89 -6.32
C PRO A 67 -10.15 -9.30 -5.96
N GLN A 68 -8.88 -9.41 -5.57
CA GLN A 68 -8.28 -10.66 -5.08
C GLN A 68 -7.03 -10.35 -4.25
N ASP A 69 -6.56 -11.34 -3.48
CA ASP A 69 -5.32 -11.26 -2.69
C ASP A 69 -5.26 -10.04 -1.74
N GLY A 70 -6.42 -9.53 -1.30
CA GLY A 70 -6.53 -8.37 -0.40
C GLY A 70 -6.51 -7.00 -1.09
N PHE A 71 -6.44 -6.96 -2.43
CA PHE A 71 -6.44 -5.74 -3.24
C PHE A 71 -7.81 -5.50 -3.90
N GLU A 72 -8.15 -4.23 -4.09
CA GLU A 72 -9.44 -3.82 -4.68
C GLU A 72 -9.42 -3.91 -6.21
N ILE A 73 -8.28 -3.58 -6.82
CA ILE A 73 -8.07 -3.53 -8.26
C ILE A 73 -6.87 -4.42 -8.57
N VAL A 74 -7.10 -5.52 -9.29
CA VAL A 74 -6.03 -6.42 -9.73
C VAL A 74 -6.09 -6.64 -11.23
N GLY A 75 -4.93 -6.48 -11.85
CA GLY A 75 -4.66 -6.68 -13.27
C GLY A 75 -3.78 -7.90 -13.44
N ARG A 76 -4.12 -8.75 -14.40
CA ARG A 76 -3.33 -9.90 -14.82
C ARG A 76 -2.77 -9.63 -16.21
N LEU A 77 -1.49 -9.89 -16.41
CA LEU A 77 -0.87 -9.84 -17.73
C LEU A 77 -0.17 -11.17 -17.98
N GLU A 78 -0.58 -11.86 -19.03
CA GLU A 78 0.04 -13.13 -19.44
C GLU A 78 1.38 -12.82 -20.12
N ARG A 79 2.45 -13.57 -19.86
CA ARG A 79 3.73 -13.37 -20.57
C ARG A 79 3.87 -14.35 -21.74
N ILE A 80 3.71 -13.87 -22.98
CA ILE A 80 3.86 -14.68 -24.19
C ILE A 80 5.10 -14.28 -24.99
N ASP A 81 5.89 -15.28 -25.38
CA ASP A 81 7.06 -15.10 -26.24
C ASP A 81 6.72 -14.38 -27.56
N GLY A 82 7.51 -13.35 -27.87
CA GLY A 82 7.35 -12.53 -29.07
C GLY A 82 6.17 -11.54 -29.04
N ARG A 83 5.47 -11.39 -27.91
CA ARG A 83 4.45 -10.36 -27.71
C ARG A 83 5.04 -9.15 -26.99
N PHE A 84 4.61 -7.95 -27.40
CA PHE A 84 4.81 -6.74 -26.62
C PHE A 84 3.61 -6.60 -25.70
N ASP A 85 3.89 -6.49 -24.41
CA ASP A 85 2.89 -6.48 -23.35
C ASP A 85 3.10 -5.22 -22.51
N ASP A 86 2.17 -4.27 -22.68
CA ASP A 86 2.28 -2.97 -22.04
C ASP A 86 1.49 -2.93 -20.72
N LEU A 87 2.13 -2.39 -19.69
CA LEU A 87 1.55 -1.98 -18.42
C LEU A 87 1.28 -0.47 -18.45
N PHE A 88 0.05 -0.08 -18.12
CA PHE A 88 -0.42 1.31 -18.04
C PHE A 88 -0.49 2.11 -19.36
N THR A 89 -0.53 1.45 -20.53
CA THR A 89 -0.82 2.14 -21.80
C THR A 89 -2.16 2.87 -21.76
N ASN A 90 -2.13 4.16 -22.12
CA ASN A 90 -3.17 5.18 -22.11
C ASN A 90 -3.81 5.44 -20.73
N HIS A 91 -3.20 4.96 -19.65
CA HIS A 91 -3.76 5.12 -18.31
C HIS A 91 -3.45 6.48 -17.72
N PHE A 92 -2.22 6.95 -17.86
CA PHE A 92 -1.76 8.21 -17.26
C PHE A 92 -1.20 9.11 -18.34
N THR A 93 -1.99 10.08 -18.75
CA THR A 93 -1.64 10.99 -19.85
C THR A 93 -1.33 12.39 -19.35
N THR A 94 -0.63 13.18 -20.16
CA THR A 94 -0.37 14.61 -19.86
C THR A 94 -1.68 15.41 -19.76
N ASP A 95 -2.71 15.01 -20.51
CA ASP A 95 -4.06 15.58 -20.42
C ASP A 95 -4.72 15.37 -19.04
N ASP A 96 -4.32 14.33 -18.29
CA ASP A 96 -4.81 14.10 -16.92
C ASP A 96 -4.20 15.14 -15.93
N PHE A 97 -3.07 15.75 -16.29
CA PHE A 97 -2.30 16.68 -15.47
C PHE A 97 -1.84 17.94 -16.24
N PRO A 98 -2.76 18.70 -16.87
CA PRO A 98 -2.40 19.77 -17.80
C PRO A 98 -1.68 20.96 -17.13
N ASP A 99 -1.81 21.10 -15.81
CA ASP A 99 -1.14 22.13 -15.01
C ASP A 99 0.17 21.62 -14.36
N PHE A 100 0.59 20.39 -14.67
CA PHE A 100 1.73 19.73 -14.03
C PHE A 100 2.41 18.75 -14.99
N GLU A 101 2.99 19.29 -16.07
CA GLU A 101 3.71 18.55 -17.11
C GLU A 101 5.08 19.18 -17.39
N GLY A 102 6.03 18.40 -17.90
CA GLY A 102 7.33 18.89 -18.36
C GLY A 102 8.48 18.80 -17.35
N GLU A 103 9.69 19.18 -17.78
CA GLU A 103 10.96 18.97 -17.06
C GLU A 103 10.86 19.36 -15.58
N GLY A 104 11.08 18.36 -14.71
CA GLY A 104 11.05 18.55 -13.25
C GLY A 104 9.65 18.48 -12.60
N ASN A 105 8.57 18.37 -13.38
CA ASN A 105 7.22 18.12 -12.87
C ASN A 105 6.93 16.61 -12.90
N TYR A 106 7.49 15.88 -11.93
CA TYR A 106 7.35 14.43 -11.88
C TYR A 106 5.99 13.99 -11.34
N ILE A 107 5.28 13.18 -12.12
CA ILE A 107 4.21 12.34 -11.62
C ILE A 107 4.83 11.04 -11.10
N HIS A 108 4.32 10.54 -9.98
CA HIS A 108 4.64 9.22 -9.46
C HIS A 108 3.49 8.25 -9.71
N VAL A 109 3.82 6.98 -9.91
CA VAL A 109 2.91 5.85 -9.82
C VAL A 109 3.45 4.85 -8.80
N GLY A 110 2.62 4.51 -7.83
CA GLY A 110 2.89 3.48 -6.83
C GLY A 110 1.90 2.34 -6.99
N PHE A 111 2.38 1.10 -6.95
CA PHE A 111 1.53 -0.08 -7.12
C PHE A 111 2.18 -1.31 -6.50
N TYR A 112 1.39 -2.36 -6.28
CA TYR A 112 1.90 -3.66 -5.86
C TYR A 112 2.03 -4.58 -7.06
N ALA A 113 3.10 -5.36 -7.12
CA ALA A 113 3.25 -6.37 -8.16
C ALA A 113 3.82 -7.68 -7.65
N LYS A 114 3.35 -8.77 -8.27
CA LYS A 114 3.79 -10.15 -8.08
C LYS A 114 4.23 -10.66 -9.45
N TRP A 115 5.54 -10.75 -9.66
CA TRP A 115 6.16 -11.08 -10.95
C TRP A 115 7.56 -11.68 -10.77
N ASP A 116 8.06 -12.38 -11.78
CA ASP A 116 9.42 -12.95 -11.82
C ASP A 116 10.45 -12.03 -12.48
N GLN A 117 9.98 -10.98 -13.14
CA GLN A 117 10.80 -9.97 -13.78
C GLN A 117 10.08 -8.62 -13.74
N VAL A 118 10.80 -7.55 -13.38
CA VAL A 118 10.27 -6.19 -13.45
C VAL A 118 10.19 -5.73 -14.91
N VAL A 119 9.08 -5.08 -15.28
CA VAL A 119 8.90 -4.40 -16.57
C VAL A 119 10.03 -3.41 -16.86
N GLY A 120 10.33 -3.24 -18.15
CA GLY A 120 11.26 -2.21 -18.63
C GLY A 120 10.55 -0.89 -18.89
N TRP A 121 11.34 0.18 -18.87
CA TRP A 121 11.02 1.41 -19.59
C TRP A 121 11.40 1.20 -21.05
N GLY A 122 10.72 1.85 -21.98
CA GLY A 122 10.96 1.55 -23.38
C GLY A 122 12.39 1.80 -23.85
N VAL A 123 12.83 1.05 -24.88
CA VAL A 123 14.16 1.25 -25.47
C VAL A 123 14.26 2.64 -26.12
N GLY A 124 15.05 3.56 -25.57
CA GLY A 124 15.32 4.87 -26.18
C GLY A 124 15.22 6.04 -25.20
N GLN A 125 14.67 7.18 -25.64
CA GLN A 125 14.47 8.38 -24.81
C GLN A 125 13.33 8.24 -23.79
N PHE A 126 12.85 7.01 -23.53
CA PHE A 126 11.55 6.66 -22.95
C PHE A 126 11.60 6.26 -21.48
N GLU A 127 12.46 6.93 -20.71
CA GLU A 127 12.82 6.50 -19.37
C GLU A 127 12.14 7.38 -18.32
N GLY A 128 11.17 6.79 -17.62
CA GLY A 128 10.90 7.19 -16.24
C GLY A 128 11.94 6.56 -15.31
N GLU A 129 11.85 6.92 -14.04
CA GLU A 129 12.79 6.48 -13.01
C GLU A 129 12.09 5.58 -12.01
N TRP A 130 12.73 4.48 -11.63
CA TRP A 130 12.28 3.70 -10.49
C TRP A 130 12.72 4.38 -9.19
N VAL A 131 11.76 4.72 -8.33
CA VAL A 131 12.00 5.23 -6.98
C VAL A 131 12.11 4.06 -5.99
N VAL A 132 11.20 3.09 -6.12
CA VAL A 132 11.23 1.84 -5.34
C VAL A 132 11.15 0.65 -6.30
N LYS A 133 12.19 -0.18 -6.27
CA LYS A 133 12.31 -1.38 -7.12
C LYS A 133 13.00 -2.50 -6.35
N PRO A 134 12.26 -3.29 -5.56
CA PRO A 134 12.80 -4.49 -4.96
C PRO A 134 13.14 -5.56 -6.01
N ASP A 135 13.91 -6.57 -5.61
CA ASP A 135 14.09 -7.77 -6.43
C ASP A 135 12.73 -8.46 -6.66
N PRO A 136 12.40 -8.86 -7.90
CA PRO A 136 11.10 -9.43 -8.23
C PRO A 136 10.90 -10.79 -7.55
N ASP A 137 9.69 -11.02 -7.03
CA ASP A 137 9.27 -12.30 -6.46
C ASP A 137 7.88 -12.70 -7.00
N PRO A 138 7.76 -13.82 -7.72
CA PRO A 138 6.49 -14.26 -8.30
C PRO A 138 5.51 -14.83 -7.26
N ASN A 139 5.92 -14.97 -5.99
CA ASN A 139 5.08 -15.56 -4.94
C ASN A 139 4.47 -14.54 -4.00
N LYS A 140 4.91 -13.28 -4.02
CA LYS A 140 4.43 -12.24 -3.10
C LYS A 140 4.28 -10.90 -3.81
N TYR A 141 3.26 -10.14 -3.41
CA TYR A 141 3.14 -8.76 -3.82
C TYR A 141 4.21 -7.92 -3.12
N GLN A 142 4.94 -7.13 -3.90
CA GLN A 142 5.90 -6.16 -3.43
C GLN A 142 5.50 -4.78 -3.94
N TYR A 143 5.79 -3.75 -3.16
CA TYR A 143 5.54 -2.38 -3.56
C TYR A 143 6.61 -1.90 -4.55
N TYR A 144 6.16 -1.28 -5.64
CA TYR A 144 6.97 -0.61 -6.64
C TYR A 144 6.52 0.83 -6.79
N GLU A 145 7.49 1.70 -7.07
CA GLU A 145 7.24 3.10 -7.30
C GLU A 145 8.11 3.59 -8.45
N ALA A 146 7.48 4.28 -9.38
CA ALA A 146 8.11 4.89 -10.54
C ALA A 146 7.69 6.34 -10.64
N ARG A 147 8.53 7.18 -11.26
CA ARG A 147 8.21 8.57 -11.57
C ARG A 147 8.59 8.95 -12.99
N SER A 148 7.85 9.87 -13.59
CA SER A 148 8.06 10.36 -14.96
C SER A 148 7.55 11.79 -15.06
N ASP A 149 8.22 12.61 -15.85
CA ASP A 149 7.81 13.99 -16.15
C ASP A 149 7.11 14.12 -17.53
N GLY A 150 6.85 12.98 -18.18
CA GLY A 150 6.12 12.88 -19.44
C GLY A 150 6.89 13.38 -20.65
N GLN A 151 8.11 13.91 -20.48
CA GLN A 151 8.92 14.44 -21.59
C GLN A 151 9.65 13.36 -22.37
N ASN A 152 9.79 12.18 -21.76
CA ASN A 152 10.55 11.07 -22.29
C ASN A 152 9.67 10.11 -23.14
N GLY A 153 8.33 10.18 -23.08
CA GLY A 153 7.42 9.19 -23.68
C GLY A 153 6.98 9.41 -25.13
N ASP A 154 6.11 8.50 -25.60
CA ASP A 154 5.16 8.82 -26.67
C ASP A 154 4.38 10.09 -26.26
N PRO A 155 4.15 11.05 -27.19
CA PRO A 155 3.61 12.35 -26.84
C PRO A 155 2.27 12.19 -26.14
N GLY A 156 2.27 12.46 -24.83
CA GLY A 156 1.08 12.47 -24.00
C GLY A 156 0.96 11.36 -22.96
N GLU A 157 1.96 10.50 -22.71
CA GLU A 157 1.89 9.44 -21.68
C GLU A 157 3.04 9.48 -20.65
N TYR A 158 2.74 9.18 -19.38
CA TYR A 158 3.74 9.15 -18.30
C TYR A 158 4.41 7.78 -18.09
N PHE A 159 3.65 6.67 -18.20
CA PHE A 159 4.05 5.38 -17.64
C PHE A 159 3.90 4.19 -18.58
N ARG A 160 4.35 4.32 -19.83
CA ARG A 160 4.35 3.19 -20.77
C ARG A 160 5.48 2.20 -20.44
N MET A 161 5.21 1.29 -19.51
CA MET A 161 6.13 0.25 -19.07
C MET A 161 5.81 -1.05 -19.80
N TYR A 162 6.81 -1.86 -20.20
CA TYR A 162 6.52 -3.08 -20.96
C TYR A 162 7.56 -4.19 -20.82
N TYR A 163 7.17 -5.40 -21.19
CA TYR A 163 8.12 -6.48 -21.45
C TYR A 163 8.60 -6.41 -22.90
N SER A 164 9.87 -6.05 -23.12
CA SER A 164 10.46 -6.08 -24.47
C SER A 164 10.65 -7.54 -24.88
N THR A 165 10.03 -8.01 -25.97
CA THR A 165 10.17 -9.36 -26.58
C THR A 165 10.97 -10.37 -25.74
N GLN A 166 10.31 -10.98 -24.75
CA GLN A 166 10.92 -11.92 -23.82
C GLN A 166 10.29 -13.30 -23.99
N THR A 167 11.06 -14.33 -23.66
CA THR A 167 10.59 -15.71 -23.54
C THR A 167 9.39 -15.80 -22.61
N SER A 168 8.42 -16.68 -22.92
CA SER A 168 7.24 -16.93 -22.08
C SER A 168 7.60 -17.14 -20.61
N GLY A 169 6.73 -16.67 -19.71
CA GLY A 169 6.92 -16.72 -18.26
C GLY A 169 5.60 -16.96 -17.52
N PRO A 170 5.62 -16.91 -16.17
CA PRO A 170 4.39 -16.93 -15.39
C PRO A 170 3.55 -15.67 -15.67
N ASP A 171 2.26 -15.77 -15.39
CA ASP A 171 1.40 -14.58 -15.33
C ASP A 171 1.93 -13.61 -14.27
N ILE A 172 1.82 -12.32 -14.56
CA ILE A 172 2.11 -11.28 -13.61
C ILE A 172 0.81 -10.69 -13.09
N TYR A 173 0.88 -10.18 -11.87
CA TYR A 173 -0.22 -9.46 -11.28
C TYR A 173 0.24 -8.10 -10.79
N VAL A 174 -0.54 -7.07 -11.13
CA VAL A 174 -0.35 -5.69 -10.68
C VAL A 174 -1.60 -5.26 -9.95
N ALA A 175 -1.45 -4.60 -8.81
CA ALA A 175 -2.55 -4.30 -7.91
C ALA A 175 -2.50 -2.88 -7.34
N ASP A 176 -3.68 -2.31 -7.17
CA ASP A 176 -3.96 -1.01 -6.56
C ASP A 176 -2.98 0.10 -6.98
N PRO A 177 -2.87 0.41 -8.29
CA PRO A 177 -2.08 1.56 -8.73
C PRO A 177 -2.68 2.87 -8.21
N ASP A 178 -1.83 3.76 -7.71
CA ASP A 178 -2.17 5.13 -7.32
C ASP A 178 -1.14 6.11 -7.89
N VAL A 179 -1.56 7.35 -8.15
CA VAL A 179 -0.70 8.39 -8.74
C VAL A 179 -0.78 9.71 -7.99
N TRP A 180 0.34 10.42 -7.95
CA TRP A 180 0.45 11.71 -7.26
C TRP A 180 1.52 12.61 -7.89
N LYS A 181 1.39 13.91 -7.70
CA LYS A 181 2.35 14.92 -8.16
C LYS A 181 3.48 15.11 -7.14
N GLU A 182 4.72 14.99 -7.58
CA GLU A 182 5.90 15.23 -6.73
C GLU A 182 5.89 16.67 -6.17
N GLY A 183 6.12 16.81 -4.87
CA GLY A 183 6.23 18.12 -4.22
C GLY A 183 4.93 18.93 -4.11
N VAL A 184 3.82 18.43 -4.67
CA VAL A 184 2.49 19.06 -4.58
C VAL A 184 1.58 18.20 -3.73
N ASP A 185 1.47 16.92 -4.07
CA ASP A 185 0.63 15.97 -3.36
C ASP A 185 1.45 15.28 -2.26
N SER A 186 0.80 14.91 -1.17
CA SER A 186 1.45 14.12 -0.12
C SER A 186 1.84 12.75 -0.68
N PRO A 187 3.12 12.34 -0.66
CA PRO A 187 3.54 11.05 -1.22
C PRO A 187 3.08 9.86 -0.36
N TYR A 188 2.64 10.12 0.87
CA TYR A 188 2.12 9.10 1.77
C TYR A 188 0.60 9.22 1.85
N ARG A 189 -0.08 8.22 1.32
CA ARG A 189 -1.53 8.06 1.43
C ARG A 189 -1.85 6.77 2.20
N THR A 190 -2.75 6.86 3.17
CA THR A 190 -3.29 5.69 3.87
C THR A 190 -4.29 4.98 2.96
N ILE A 191 -3.92 3.81 2.44
CA ILE A 191 -4.84 2.90 1.73
C ILE A 191 -5.53 2.02 2.78
N ASN A 192 -6.84 2.20 2.96
CA ASN A 192 -7.63 1.38 3.86
C ASN A 192 -8.00 0.07 3.14
N HIS A 193 -7.27 -1.01 3.40
CA HIS A 193 -7.67 -2.35 2.97
C HIS A 193 -8.71 -2.91 3.95
N THR A 194 -9.84 -3.39 3.44
CA THR A 194 -10.77 -4.21 4.23
C THR A 194 -10.26 -5.65 4.19
N LEU A 195 -9.54 -6.06 5.24
CA LEU A 195 -8.98 -7.41 5.35
C LEU A 195 -10.07 -8.41 5.74
N THR A 196 -10.85 -8.91 4.78
CA THR A 196 -11.69 -10.09 5.00
C THR A 196 -10.98 -11.33 4.48
N GLY A 197 -10.65 -12.26 5.39
CA GLY A 197 -10.20 -13.62 5.04
C GLY A 197 -8.72 -13.94 5.27
N LEU A 198 -8.00 -13.23 6.13
CA LEU A 198 -6.63 -13.61 6.49
C LEU A 198 -6.63 -14.86 7.39
N GLU A 199 -5.93 -15.92 6.96
CA GLU A 199 -5.57 -17.02 7.86
C GLU A 199 -4.56 -16.53 8.91
N ASN A 200 -4.68 -17.12 10.10
CA ASN A 200 -3.99 -16.75 11.32
C ASN A 200 -2.47 -16.52 11.12
N GLY A 201 -2.00 -15.27 11.24
CA GLY A 201 -0.62 -14.99 11.64
C GLY A 201 0.34 -14.33 10.64
N GLU A 202 -0.06 -13.98 9.42
CA GLU A 202 0.83 -13.25 8.51
C GLU A 202 0.38 -11.79 8.31
N SER A 203 1.07 -10.88 9.00
CA SER A 203 0.91 -9.43 8.81
C SER A 203 1.85 -8.96 7.72
N TYR A 204 1.34 -8.51 6.58
CA TYR A 204 2.15 -7.73 5.64
C TYR A 204 2.07 -6.24 5.98
N VAL A 205 3.25 -5.69 6.24
CA VAL A 205 3.54 -4.29 6.47
C VAL A 205 3.14 -3.45 5.25
N THR A 206 2.21 -2.53 5.40
CA THR A 206 2.09 -1.36 4.52
C THR A 206 2.61 -0.14 5.28
N ARG A 207 3.70 0.46 4.78
CA ARG A 207 4.46 1.50 5.49
C ARG A 207 3.68 2.82 5.54
N ALA A 208 3.06 3.07 6.67
CA ALA A 208 3.11 4.34 7.39
C ALA A 208 2.93 4.08 8.90
N SER A 209 3.77 3.21 9.46
CA SER A 209 3.97 3.12 10.90
C SER A 209 5.39 3.53 11.18
N VAL A 210 5.57 4.68 11.83
CA VAL A 210 6.83 5.02 12.50
C VAL A 210 6.98 3.98 13.61
N PHE A 211 7.83 2.98 13.40
CA PHE A 211 8.28 2.12 14.48
C PHE A 211 9.12 3.00 15.42
N THR A 212 8.64 3.19 16.65
CA THR A 212 9.51 3.51 17.77
C THR A 212 9.86 2.19 18.45
N ASP A 213 11.13 2.03 18.79
CA ASP A 213 11.83 0.77 19.03
C ASP A 213 11.10 -0.29 19.88
N HIS A 214 11.00 -1.49 19.31
CA HIS A 214 11.49 -2.78 19.81
C HIS A 214 11.36 -3.13 21.32
N GLU A 215 10.54 -4.16 21.62
CA GLU A 215 11.03 -5.46 22.12
C GLU A 215 9.86 -6.48 22.09
N GLU A 216 9.94 -7.47 21.21
CA GLU A 216 9.22 -8.72 21.40
C GLU A 216 10.07 -9.65 22.27
N VAL A 217 9.54 -10.02 23.43
CA VAL A 217 9.93 -11.25 24.12
C VAL A 217 8.69 -12.13 24.18
N PHE A 218 8.68 -13.18 23.37
CA PHE A 218 7.77 -14.29 23.57
C PHE A 218 8.21 -15.05 24.82
N ASP A 219 7.27 -15.30 25.73
CA ASP A 219 7.36 -16.51 26.55
C ASP A 219 5.99 -17.16 26.72
N ARG A 220 6.01 -18.49 26.75
CA ARG A 220 4.87 -19.41 26.74
C ARG A 220 4.00 -19.36 27.99
#